data_AF-A0A7H8UFS0-F1
#
_entry.id   AF-A0A7H8UFS0-F1
#
_cell.length_a   1.000
_cell.length_b   1.000
_cell.length_c   1.000
_cell.angle_alpha   90.00
_cell.angle_beta   90.00
_cell.angle_gamma   90.00
#
_symmetry.space_group_name_H-M   'P 1'
#
loop_
_entity.id
_entity.type
_entity.pdbx_description
1 polymer ?
#
loop_
_entity_poly.entity_id
_entity_poly.type
_entity_poly.pdbx_seq_one_letter_code
_entity_poly.pdbx_strand_id
1 'polypeptide(L)'
;MNYALVVDNLVMNIVLWDGVSEIEQNEGKWVACAPQVGIGWNYQKRKFIKPSDPVLTQEEQIELANEQKRELIASIVAHIQSNMWNTKLSLGRLSEEEKASFNAYLDYIDALIEVDTSSATDVDCRWHQKRKFDRMFSMPIVAKHTDWFI
;
A
#
# COMPACT_ATOMS: atom_id res chain seq x y z
N MET A 1 -12.88 11.67 28.65
CA MET A 1 -11.45 11.25 28.57
C MET A 1 -11.43 9.78 28.19
N ASN A 2 -10.48 9.32 27.37
CA ASN A 2 -10.48 7.93 26.90
C ASN A 2 -9.87 7.01 27.95
N TYR A 3 -10.50 5.85 28.15
CA TYR A 3 -10.03 4.81 29.04
C TYR A 3 -9.96 3.50 28.28
N ALA A 4 -8.82 2.84 28.38
CA ALA A 4 -8.58 1.51 27.85
C ALA A 4 -8.86 0.47 28.94
N LEU A 5 -9.65 -0.55 28.61
CA LEU A 5 -9.77 -1.77 29.41
C LEU A 5 -8.59 -2.68 29.07
N VAL A 6 -7.72 -2.91 30.04
CA VAL A 6 -6.55 -3.78 29.90
C VAL A 6 -6.80 -5.11 30.59
N VAL A 7 -6.76 -6.20 29.84
CA VAL A 7 -6.85 -7.60 30.32
C VAL A 7 -5.57 -8.31 29.90
N ASP A 8 -4.83 -8.94 30.83
CA ASP A 8 -3.55 -9.63 30.55
C ASP A 8 -2.53 -8.79 29.76
N ASN A 9 -2.40 -7.51 30.10
CA ASN A 9 -1.58 -6.52 29.40
C ASN A 9 -1.99 -6.24 27.95
N LEU A 10 -3.20 -6.61 27.52
CA LEU A 10 -3.76 -6.29 26.21
C LEU A 10 -4.94 -5.31 26.34
N VAL A 11 -4.98 -4.27 25.50
CA VAL A 11 -6.13 -3.39 25.41
C VAL A 11 -7.26 -4.10 24.68
N MET A 12 -8.32 -4.44 25.41
CA MET A 12 -9.49 -5.16 24.89
C MET A 12 -10.60 -4.23 24.43
N ASN A 13 -10.74 -3.07 25.08
CA ASN A 13 -11.77 -2.10 24.77
C ASN A 13 -11.30 -0.68 25.09
N ILE A 14 -11.86 0.32 24.42
CA ILE A 14 -11.63 1.73 24.73
C ILE A 14 -12.98 2.43 24.83
N VAL A 15 -13.20 3.10 25.95
CA VAL A 15 -14.43 3.86 26.21
C VAL A 15 -14.10 5.34 26.38
N LEU A 16 -14.97 6.18 25.84
CA LEU A 16 -14.97 7.60 26.16
C LEU A 16 -15.78 7.79 27.44
N TRP A 17 -15.08 8.04 28.55
CA TRP A 17 -15.72 8.20 29.85
C TRP A 17 -15.90 9.68 30.23
N ASP A 18 -17.08 10.01 30.76
CA ASP A 18 -17.51 11.35 31.16
C ASP A 18 -17.15 11.71 32.61
N GLY A 19 -16.67 10.75 33.41
CA GLY A 19 -16.28 10.97 34.80
C GLY A 19 -17.42 10.78 35.82
N VAL A 20 -18.65 10.53 35.35
CA VAL A 20 -19.87 10.53 36.17
C VAL A 20 -20.60 9.19 36.09
N SER A 21 -20.57 8.53 34.93
CA SER A 21 -21.29 7.27 34.70
C SER A 21 -20.55 6.08 35.32
N GLU A 22 -21.29 5.11 35.90
CA GLU A 22 -20.69 3.90 36.46
C GLU A 22 -20.18 3.00 35.32
N ILE A 23 -18.89 2.64 35.35
CA ILE A 23 -18.28 1.76 34.34
C ILE A 23 -18.50 0.32 34.79
N GLU A 24 -18.99 -0.54 33.90
CA GLU A 24 -19.16 -1.96 34.17
C GLU A 24 -17.82 -2.56 34.65
N GLN A 25 -17.87 -3.25 35.80
CA GLN A 25 -16.72 -3.93 36.39
C GLN A 25 -16.44 -5.21 35.62
N ASN A 26 -15.86 -5.06 34.44
CA ASN A 26 -15.29 -6.17 33.68
C ASN A 26 -13.97 -6.61 34.33
N GLU A 27 -13.61 -7.90 34.18
CA GLU A 27 -12.37 -8.51 34.70
C GLU A 27 -11.11 -7.91 34.04
N GLY A 28 -10.77 -6.66 34.37
CA GLY A 28 -9.65 -5.95 33.78
C GLY A 28 -9.38 -4.61 34.45
N LYS A 29 -8.30 -3.96 34.02
CA LYS A 29 -7.85 -2.67 34.56
C LYS A 29 -8.20 -1.54 33.60
N TRP A 30 -8.97 -0.58 34.07
CA TRP A 30 -9.19 0.68 33.35
C TRP A 30 -7.98 1.61 33.48
N VAL A 31 -7.44 2.04 32.35
CA VAL A 31 -6.27 2.94 32.28
C VAL A 31 -6.59 4.10 31.36
N ALA A 32 -6.43 5.33 31.83
CA ALA A 32 -6.57 6.53 30.99
C ALA A 32 -5.58 6.46 29.82
N CYS A 33 -6.07 6.66 28.61
CA CYS A 33 -5.30 6.58 27.38
C CYS A 33 -5.46 7.82 26.52
N ALA A 34 -4.46 8.06 25.67
CA ALA A 34 -4.51 9.11 24.68
C ALA A 34 -5.36 8.65 23.47
N PRO A 35 -5.91 9.58 22.66
CA PRO A 35 -6.82 9.25 21.56
C PRO A 35 -6.26 8.28 20.51
N GLN A 36 -4.94 8.22 20.37
CA GLN A 36 -4.23 7.36 19.42
C GLN A 36 -4.05 5.90 19.88
N VAL A 37 -4.35 5.58 21.14
CA VAL A 37 -4.28 4.21 21.63
C VAL A 37 -5.40 3.41 20.98
N GLY A 38 -5.05 2.25 20.42
CA GLY A 38 -6.00 1.35 19.77
C GLY A 38 -6.24 0.09 20.59
N ILE A 39 -7.33 -0.60 20.25
CA ILE A 39 -7.59 -1.97 20.71
C ILE A 39 -6.47 -2.88 20.15
N GLY A 40 -6.03 -3.86 20.94
CA GLY A 40 -4.92 -4.76 20.62
C GLY A 40 -3.53 -4.25 20.98
N TRP A 41 -3.41 -3.03 21.53
CA TRP A 41 -2.13 -2.51 22.05
C TRP A 41 -1.74 -3.23 23.33
N ASN A 42 -0.43 -3.45 23.52
CA ASN A 42 0.09 -4.04 24.74
C ASN A 42 0.33 -2.94 25.80
N TYR A 43 -0.04 -3.17 27.06
CA TYR A 43 0.16 -2.24 28.15
C TYR A 43 1.21 -2.77 29.14
N GLN A 44 2.42 -2.25 29.06
CA GLN A 44 3.55 -2.63 29.94
C GLN A 44 4.26 -1.41 30.50
N LYS A 45 4.69 -1.48 31.77
CA LYS A 45 5.46 -0.41 32.43
C LYS A 45 4.83 1.00 32.29
N ARG A 46 3.50 1.08 32.38
CA ARG A 46 2.69 2.31 32.19
C ARG A 46 2.78 2.93 30.80
N LYS A 47 3.11 2.15 29.77
CA LYS A 47 3.12 2.58 28.36
C LYS A 47 2.26 1.65 27.51
N PHE A 48 1.52 2.24 26.58
CA PHE A 48 0.85 1.51 25.52
C PHE A 48 1.82 1.31 24.36
N ILE A 49 1.92 0.08 23.88
CA ILE A 49 2.82 -0.37 22.82
C ILE A 49 1.94 -0.83 21.66
N LYS A 50 2.03 -0.17 20.50
CA LYS A 50 1.34 -0.59 19.28
C LYS A 50 1.75 -2.05 18.98
N PRO A 51 0.82 -2.96 18.66
CA PRO A 51 1.23 -4.26 18.12
C PRO A 51 2.14 -3.99 16.91
N SER A 52 3.27 -4.68 16.84
CA SER A 52 4.10 -4.60 15.63
C SER A 52 3.25 -5.12 14.48
N ASP A 53 3.14 -4.35 13.40
CA ASP A 53 2.51 -4.81 12.18
C ASP A 53 3.19 -6.13 11.76
N PRO A 54 2.45 -7.13 11.25
CA PRO A 54 3.06 -8.38 10.82
C PRO A 54 4.11 -8.04 9.76
N VAL A 55 5.38 -8.26 10.10
CA VAL A 55 6.48 -8.05 9.17
C VAL A 55 6.32 -9.13 8.11
N LEU A 56 5.85 -8.74 6.92
CA LEU A 56 5.82 -9.61 5.76
C LEU A 56 7.20 -10.26 5.62
N THR A 57 7.22 -11.58 5.51
CA THR A 57 8.44 -12.34 5.27
C THR A 57 9.08 -11.89 3.96
N GLN A 58 10.39 -12.13 3.81
CA GLN A 58 11.10 -11.77 2.58
C GLN A 58 10.43 -12.38 1.33
N GLU A 59 9.93 -13.61 1.46
CA GLU A 59 9.20 -14.32 0.38
C GLU A 59 7.89 -13.61 0.02
N GLU A 60 7.08 -13.23 1.02
CA GLU A 60 5.83 -12.49 0.79
C GLU A 60 6.09 -11.09 0.18
N GLN A 61 7.21 -10.44 0.56
CA GLN A 61 7.61 -9.16 -0.04
C GLN A 61 7.97 -9.30 -1.52
N ILE A 62 8.67 -10.37 -1.88
CA ILE A 62 9.03 -10.70 -3.27
C ILE A 62 7.76 -11.04 -4.07
N GLU A 63 6.85 -11.82 -3.50
CA GLU A 63 5.58 -12.17 -4.16
C GLU A 63 4.72 -10.93 -4.43
N LEU A 64 4.56 -10.06 -3.44
CA LEU A 64 3.84 -8.80 -3.60
C LEU A 64 4.52 -7.86 -4.62
N ALA A 65 5.85 -7.85 -4.69
CA ALA A 65 6.59 -7.10 -5.70
C ALA A 65 6.33 -7.64 -7.11
N ASN A 66 6.34 -8.97 -7.26
CA ASN A 66 6.04 -9.64 -8.51
C ASN A 66 4.60 -9.40 -8.96
N GLU A 67 3.64 -9.43 -8.04
CA GLU A 67 2.24 -9.17 -8.34
C GLU A 67 2.04 -7.75 -8.86
N GLN A 68 2.56 -6.74 -8.17
CA GLN A 68 2.42 -5.36 -8.62
C GLN A 68 3.12 -5.10 -9.95
N LYS A 69 4.28 -5.74 -10.21
CA LYS A 69 4.96 -5.68 -11.52
C LYS A 69 4.03 -6.22 -12.62
N ARG A 70 3.39 -7.38 -12.39
CA ARG A 70 2.43 -7.96 -13.33
C ARG A 70 1.22 -7.06 -13.57
N GLU A 71 0.64 -6.49 -12.50
CA GLU A 71 -0.50 -5.58 -12.60
C GLU A 71 -0.19 -4.33 -13.41
N LEU A 72 1.00 -3.76 -13.21
CA LEU A 72 1.44 -2.56 -13.91
C LEU A 72 1.63 -2.84 -15.41
N ILE A 73 2.28 -3.96 -15.75
CA ILE A 73 2.43 -4.40 -17.15
C ILE A 73 1.05 -4.63 -17.77
N ALA A 74 0.14 -5.30 -17.06
CA ALA A 74 -1.22 -5.55 -17.54
C ALA A 74 -1.98 -4.24 -17.81
N SER A 75 -1.85 -3.24 -16.94
CA SER A 75 -2.45 -1.91 -17.13
C SER A 75 -1.93 -1.21 -18.39
N ILE A 76 -0.62 -1.26 -18.64
CA ILE A 76 0.00 -0.67 -19.84
C ILE A 76 -0.47 -1.40 -21.10
N VAL A 77 -0.47 -2.73 -21.08
CA VAL A 77 -0.94 -3.54 -22.22
C VAL A 77 -2.40 -3.24 -22.53
N ALA A 78 -3.25 -3.10 -21.52
CA ALA A 78 -4.64 -2.71 -21.70
C ALA A 78 -4.76 -1.30 -22.32
N HIS A 79 -3.91 -0.36 -21.93
CA HIS A 79 -3.88 0.98 -22.53
C HIS A 79 -3.47 0.92 -24.02
N ILE A 80 -2.41 0.17 -24.36
CA ILE A 80 -1.97 -0.05 -25.74
C ILE A 80 -3.11 -0.66 -26.58
N GLN A 81 -3.80 -1.66 -26.03
CA GLN A 81 -4.93 -2.33 -26.68
C GLN A 81 -6.12 -1.38 -26.88
N SER A 82 -6.47 -0.59 -25.87
CA SER A 82 -7.56 0.38 -25.93
C SER A 82 -7.34 1.45 -27.02
N ASN A 83 -6.09 1.84 -27.26
CA ASN A 83 -5.74 2.78 -28.33
C ASN A 83 -5.57 2.10 -29.70
N MET A 84 -5.66 0.77 -29.76
CA MET A 84 -5.45 -0.07 -30.94
C MET A 84 -4.09 0.17 -31.60
N TRP A 85 -3.07 0.55 -30.85
CA TRP A 85 -1.77 0.93 -31.42
C TRP A 85 -1.12 -0.21 -32.22
N ASN A 86 -1.24 -1.45 -31.76
CA ASN A 86 -0.79 -2.63 -32.51
C ASN A 86 -1.42 -2.69 -33.92
N THR A 87 -2.74 -2.54 -34.00
CA THR A 87 -3.47 -2.58 -35.27
C THR A 87 -3.16 -1.36 -36.14
N LYS A 88 -3.10 -0.16 -35.55
CA LYS A 88 -2.74 1.07 -36.26
C LYS A 88 -1.33 1.00 -36.82
N LEU A 89 -0.38 0.45 -36.07
CA LEU A 89 1.00 0.23 -36.54
C LEU A 89 1.01 -0.72 -37.74
N SER A 90 0.35 -1.87 -37.66
CA SER A 90 0.29 -2.85 -38.76
C SER A 90 -0.36 -2.28 -40.03
N LEU A 91 -1.29 -1.35 -39.89
CA LEU A 91 -1.95 -0.68 -41.02
C LEU A 91 -1.24 0.60 -41.48
N GLY A 92 -0.14 1.01 -40.83
CA GLY A 92 0.56 2.27 -41.13
C GLY A 92 -0.25 3.53 -40.81
N ARG A 93 -1.22 3.45 -39.89
CA ARG A 93 -2.15 4.53 -39.50
C ARG A 93 -1.81 5.17 -38.15
N LEU A 94 -0.72 4.76 -37.52
CA LEU A 94 -0.28 5.31 -36.23
C LEU A 94 0.30 6.71 -36.44
N SER A 95 -0.19 7.71 -35.71
CA SER A 95 0.36 9.08 -35.81
C SER A 95 1.77 9.15 -35.21
N GLU A 96 2.54 10.19 -35.54
CA GLU A 96 3.88 10.35 -34.96
C GLU A 96 3.82 10.59 -33.44
N GLU A 97 2.78 11.27 -32.93
CA GLU A 97 2.55 11.46 -31.49
C GLU A 97 2.19 10.14 -30.79
N GLU A 98 1.33 9.33 -31.41
CA GLU A 98 0.97 8.00 -30.91
C GLU A 98 2.18 7.07 -30.92
N LYS A 99 3.02 7.14 -31.95
CA LYS A 99 4.25 6.34 -32.08
C LYS A 99 5.28 6.71 -31.01
N ALA A 100 5.46 8.00 -30.73
CA ALA A 100 6.32 8.44 -29.64
C ALA A 100 5.83 7.91 -28.28
N SER A 101 4.52 8.00 -28.04
CA SER A 101 3.90 7.46 -26.83
C SER A 101 4.04 5.95 -26.74
N PHE A 102 3.75 5.24 -27.83
CA PHE A 102 3.81 3.79 -27.88
C PHE A 102 5.22 3.26 -27.61
N ASN A 103 6.24 3.86 -28.21
CA ASN A 103 7.64 3.52 -27.91
C ASN A 103 7.97 3.76 -26.44
N ALA A 104 7.55 4.87 -25.85
CA ALA A 104 7.79 5.15 -24.44
C ALA A 104 7.09 4.15 -23.50
N TYR A 105 5.91 3.64 -23.87
CA TYR A 105 5.25 2.56 -23.13
C TYR A 105 5.99 1.22 -23.26
N LEU A 106 6.54 0.90 -24.43
CA LEU A 106 7.35 -0.30 -24.65
C LEU A 106 8.66 -0.23 -23.87
N ASP A 107 9.39 0.89 -23.94
CA ASP A 107 10.61 1.12 -23.16
C ASP A 107 10.36 0.96 -21.66
N TYR A 108 9.18 1.36 -21.19
CA TYR A 108 8.81 1.20 -19.80
C TYR A 108 8.48 -0.25 -19.42
N ILE A 109 7.81 -1.00 -20.30
CA ILE A 109 7.60 -2.44 -20.11
C ILE A 109 8.96 -3.15 -20.03
N ASP A 110 9.89 -2.84 -20.92
CA ASP A 110 11.23 -3.43 -20.93
C ASP A 110 11.99 -3.10 -19.63
N ALA A 111 11.98 -1.83 -19.22
CA ALA A 111 12.56 -1.42 -17.95
C ALA A 111 11.95 -2.14 -16.74
N LEU A 112 10.63 -2.37 -16.74
CA LEU A 112 9.95 -3.14 -15.69
C LEU A 112 10.38 -4.61 -15.71
N ILE A 113 10.50 -5.22 -16.88
CA ILE A 113 10.93 -6.62 -17.04
C ILE A 113 12.35 -6.81 -16.50
N GLU A 114 13.25 -5.85 -16.77
CA GLU A 114 14.63 -5.85 -16.29
C GLU A 114 14.77 -5.72 -14.76
N VAL A 115 13.75 -5.20 -14.06
CA VAL A 115 13.78 -5.14 -12.58
C VAL A 115 13.82 -6.55 -12.00
N ASP A 116 14.92 -6.85 -11.32
CA ASP A 116 15.07 -8.04 -10.49
C ASP A 116 14.37 -7.82 -9.14
N THR A 117 13.27 -8.53 -8.94
CA THR A 117 12.47 -8.52 -7.71
C THR A 117 12.95 -9.52 -6.67
N SER A 118 13.99 -10.30 -6.96
CA SER A 118 14.50 -11.36 -6.06
C SER A 118 15.24 -10.82 -4.83
N SER A 119 15.70 -9.56 -4.88
CA SER A 119 16.28 -8.87 -3.74
C SER A 119 15.25 -7.92 -3.11
N ALA A 120 14.56 -8.39 -2.07
CA ALA A 120 13.54 -7.63 -1.34
C ALA A 120 14.01 -6.26 -0.80
N THR A 121 15.32 -6.01 -0.78
CA THR A 121 15.92 -4.73 -0.41
C THR A 121 15.69 -3.60 -1.42
N ASP A 122 15.19 -3.87 -2.63
CA ASP A 122 15.03 -2.85 -3.67
C ASP A 122 13.63 -2.22 -3.74
N VAL A 123 13.02 -1.97 -2.57
CA VAL A 123 11.78 -1.20 -2.45
C VAL A 123 11.97 0.24 -2.98
N ASP A 124 13.19 0.78 -2.93
CA ASP A 124 13.49 2.14 -3.36
C ASP A 124 13.47 2.29 -4.90
N CYS A 125 14.00 1.33 -5.67
CA CYS A 125 13.87 1.36 -7.13
C CYS A 125 12.42 1.12 -7.60
N ARG A 126 11.64 0.28 -6.90
CA ARG A 126 10.21 0.03 -7.17
C ARG A 126 9.38 1.31 -7.20
N TRP A 127 9.58 2.20 -6.22
CA TRP A 127 8.87 3.48 -6.17
C TRP A 127 9.43 4.49 -7.17
N HIS A 128 10.73 4.44 -7.46
CA HIS A 128 11.36 5.39 -8.38
C HIS A 128 10.85 5.20 -9.82
N GLN A 129 10.66 3.95 -10.27
CA GLN A 129 10.15 3.66 -11.61
C GLN A 129 8.66 3.98 -11.75
N LYS A 130 7.84 3.58 -10.78
CA LYS A 130 6.40 3.94 -10.75
C LYS A 130 6.20 5.45 -10.77
N ARG A 131 6.92 6.20 -9.94
CA ARG A 131 6.85 7.67 -9.93
C ARG A 131 7.34 8.29 -11.23
N LYS A 132 8.35 7.70 -11.89
CA LYS A 132 8.83 8.15 -13.20
C LYS A 132 7.74 8.00 -14.25
N PHE A 133 7.03 6.87 -14.25
CA PHE A 133 5.90 6.62 -15.14
C PHE A 133 4.70 7.53 -14.84
N ASP A 134 4.28 7.64 -13.57
CA ASP A 134 3.17 8.50 -13.15
C ASP A 134 3.44 9.98 -13.49
N ARG A 135 4.70 10.42 -13.46
CA ARG A 135 5.13 11.77 -13.90
C ARG A 135 5.19 11.92 -15.41
N MET A 136 5.66 10.88 -16.13
CA MET A 136 5.84 10.91 -17.58
C MET A 136 4.49 10.86 -18.31
N PHE A 137 3.53 10.14 -17.73
CA PHE A 137 2.18 9.98 -18.25
C PHE A 137 1.22 10.38 -17.14
N SER A 138 1.02 11.68 -16.95
CA SER A 138 0.05 12.24 -15.98
C SER A 138 -1.23 11.38 -15.91
N MET A 139 -1.35 10.52 -14.90
CA MET A 139 -2.45 9.56 -14.78
C MET A 139 -3.12 9.66 -13.41
N PRO A 140 -4.45 9.85 -13.35
CA PRO A 140 -5.25 9.46 -12.20
C PRO A 140 -5.92 8.11 -12.52
N ILE A 141 -5.16 7.00 -12.57
CA ILE A 141 -5.78 5.67 -12.78
C ILE A 141 -5.41 4.65 -11.69
N VAL A 142 -4.42 4.90 -10.82
CA VAL A 142 -4.14 4.00 -9.67
C VAL A 142 -4.12 4.75 -8.33
N ALA A 143 -4.91 5.82 -8.22
CA ALA A 143 -5.14 6.50 -6.95
C ALA A 143 -6.37 5.92 -6.23
N LYS A 144 -6.37 4.63 -5.88
CA LYS A 144 -7.32 4.08 -4.89
C LYS A 144 -6.83 2.95 -3.98
N HIS A 145 -5.62 2.41 -4.15
CA HIS A 145 -5.10 1.38 -3.24
C HIS A 145 -3.66 1.65 -2.82
N THR A 146 -3.44 2.79 -2.17
CA THR A 146 -2.26 3.01 -1.31
C THR A 146 -2.69 3.63 0.01
N ASP A 147 -3.70 3.02 0.65
CA ASP A 147 -4.02 3.21 2.07
C ASP A 147 -3.96 1.85 2.78
N TRP A 148 -2.80 1.20 2.71
CA TRP A 148 -2.41 0.24 3.72
C TRP A 148 -0.91 0.39 3.95
N PHE A 149 -0.58 1.11 5.03
CA PHE A 149 0.34 0.75 6.11
C PHE A 149 0.68 2.04 6.88
N ILE A 150 -0.17 2.38 7.86
CA ILE A 150 0.15 3.21 9.04
C ILE A 150 0.20 2.29 10.25
#